data_AF-P78720-F1
#
_entry.id   AF-P78720-F1
#
_cell.length_a   1.000
_cell.length_b   1.000
_cell.length_c   1.000
_cell.angle_alpha   90.00
_cell.angle_beta   90.00
_cell.angle_gamma   90.00
#
_symmetry.space_group_name_H-M   'P 1'
#
loop_
_entity.id
_entity.type
_entity.pdbx_description
1 polymer ?
#
loop_
_entity_poly.entity_id
_entity_poly.type
_entity_poly.pdbx_seq_one_letter_code
_entity_poly.pdbx_strand_id
1 'polypeptide(L)'
;MKFSTVLATLFATGALASECHWQYPCCKDCTVYYTDTEGKWGVLNNDWCMIDNRRCSSNNNNCSSSITSQGYPCCSNNNCKVEYTDNDGKWGVENNNWCGISNSCGGGQQQQPTQPTQPTQPQQPTQPSSDNFFENEIYSNYKFQGEVDISIKKLNGDLKAKAEKVKYVPTAVWLAWDGAPQEVPRYLQEAGNKTVVFVLYMIPTRDCGANASAGGSATIDKYKGYINNIYNTSNQYKNSKIVMILEPDTIGNLVTNNNDNCRNVRNMHKQALSYAISKFGTQSHVKVYLDAAHGAWLNQYADQTANVIKEILNNAGSGKLRGISTNVSNYQSIESEYKYHQNLNRALESKGVRGLKFIVDTSRNGANVEGAFNASGTWCNFKGAGLGQRPKGNPNPGSMPLLDAYMWIKTPGEADGSSQGSRADPVCARGDSLQGAPDAGSWFHEYFTMLIQNANPPF
;
A
#
# COMPACT_ATOMS: atom_id res chain seq x y z
N MET A 1 10.98 63.26 -31.12
CA MET A 1 11.13 62.20 -32.14
C MET A 1 10.12 61.11 -31.78
N LYS A 2 8.94 61.21 -32.39
CA LYS A 2 8.39 60.34 -33.45
C LYS A 2 7.69 59.07 -32.89
N PHE A 3 6.37 59.15 -33.00
CA PHE A 3 5.34 58.10 -32.91
C PHE A 3 5.58 56.93 -33.88
N SER A 4 5.12 55.74 -33.50
CA SER A 4 4.36 54.73 -34.30
C SER A 4 4.27 53.46 -33.44
N THR A 5 3.17 53.13 -32.75
CA THR A 5 1.88 52.57 -33.20
C THR A 5 1.99 51.30 -34.07
N VAL A 6 1.17 50.30 -33.71
CA VAL A 6 0.75 49.11 -34.47
C VAL A 6 1.78 47.96 -34.44
N LEU A 7 1.47 46.70 -34.06
CA LEU A 7 0.37 45.84 -34.46
C LEU A 7 0.20 44.70 -33.44
N ALA A 8 -1.04 44.41 -33.04
CA ALA A 8 -1.40 43.15 -32.42
C ALA A 8 -1.19 42.02 -33.45
N THR A 9 -0.40 41.03 -33.10
CA THR A 9 -0.46 39.71 -33.74
C THR A 9 -0.74 38.68 -32.65
N LEU A 10 -2.03 38.34 -32.53
CA LEU A 10 -2.44 36.99 -32.21
C LEU A 10 -1.62 36.05 -33.11
N PHE A 11 -0.61 35.41 -32.57
CA PHE A 11 -0.24 34.10 -33.07
C PHE A 11 -1.17 33.12 -32.39
N ALA A 12 -2.34 32.95 -32.99
CA ALA A 12 -2.94 31.63 -33.05
C ALA A 12 -1.96 30.75 -33.82
N THR A 13 -0.95 30.21 -33.12
CA THR A 13 -0.31 28.99 -33.61
C THR A 13 -1.33 27.91 -33.38
N GLY A 14 -2.16 27.71 -34.41
CA GLY A 14 -2.95 26.50 -34.55
C GLY A 14 -2.06 25.32 -34.21
N ALA A 15 -2.61 24.40 -33.44
CA ALA A 15 -1.98 23.14 -33.13
C ALA A 15 -1.37 22.57 -34.42
N LEU A 16 -0.05 22.66 -34.56
CA LEU A 16 0.69 21.77 -35.46
C LEU A 16 0.77 20.43 -34.74
N ALA A 17 -0.39 19.82 -34.52
CA ALA A 17 -0.47 18.39 -34.30
C ALA A 17 0.00 17.77 -35.62
N SER A 18 1.24 17.28 -35.68
CA SER A 18 1.61 16.09 -36.49
C SER A 18 3.11 15.82 -36.69
N GLU A 19 4.08 16.61 -36.21
CA GLU A 19 5.50 16.32 -36.47
C GLU A 19 6.37 16.46 -35.21
N CYS A 20 7.42 15.64 -35.08
CA CYS A 20 8.28 15.62 -33.89
C CYS A 20 8.86 16.99 -33.54
N HIS A 21 9.01 17.23 -32.23
CA HIS A 21 9.53 18.49 -31.72
C HIS A 21 11.02 18.68 -32.05
N TRP A 22 11.45 19.90 -32.35
CA TRP A 22 12.82 20.17 -32.80
C TRP A 22 13.88 20.12 -31.69
N GLN A 23 13.47 20.27 -30.42
CA GLN A 23 14.37 20.16 -29.25
C GLN A 23 14.40 18.78 -28.59
N TYR A 24 13.45 17.89 -28.91
CA TYR A 24 13.32 16.58 -28.26
C TYR A 24 13.23 15.47 -29.31
N PRO A 25 13.90 14.33 -29.12
CA PRO A 25 13.84 13.24 -30.09
C PRO A 25 12.42 12.69 -30.25
N CYS A 26 12.10 12.12 -31.42
CA CYS A 26 10.87 11.34 -31.58
C CYS A 26 10.96 10.06 -30.72
N CYS A 27 9.87 9.68 -30.05
CA CYS A 27 9.81 8.39 -29.38
C CYS A 27 9.94 7.25 -30.40
N LYS A 28 10.54 6.12 -29.98
CA LYS A 28 10.61 4.88 -30.78
C LYS A 28 9.35 4.02 -30.61
N ASP A 29 8.69 4.06 -29.47
CA ASP A 29 7.37 3.47 -29.25
C ASP A 29 6.29 4.55 -29.21
N CYS A 30 5.03 4.13 -29.03
CA CYS A 30 3.86 5.03 -29.03
C CYS A 30 3.24 5.19 -27.64
N THR A 31 3.98 4.87 -26.57
CA THR A 31 3.50 4.93 -25.18
C THR A 31 3.49 6.36 -24.68
N VAL A 32 2.33 6.84 -24.26
CA VAL A 32 2.15 8.22 -23.77
C VAL A 32 2.28 8.24 -22.25
N TYR A 33 3.29 8.96 -21.75
CA TYR A 33 3.52 9.18 -20.32
C TYR A 33 2.95 10.51 -19.84
N TYR A 34 2.86 11.50 -20.73
CA TYR A 34 2.39 12.84 -20.41
C TYR A 34 1.75 13.51 -21.64
N THR A 35 0.84 14.46 -21.42
CA THR A 35 0.20 15.23 -22.50
C THR A 35 0.00 16.65 -22.05
N ASP A 36 0.39 17.59 -22.90
CA ASP A 36 0.23 19.03 -22.68
C ASP A 36 -0.24 19.73 -23.97
N THR A 37 -0.07 21.05 -24.01
CA THR A 37 -0.44 21.88 -25.16
C THR A 37 0.47 21.72 -26.36
N GLU A 38 1.68 21.17 -26.19
CA GLU A 38 2.62 20.91 -27.28
C GLU A 38 2.34 19.54 -27.91
N GLY A 39 1.91 18.55 -27.13
CA GLY A 39 1.39 17.28 -27.64
C GLY A 39 1.53 16.12 -26.67
N LYS A 40 1.70 14.91 -27.22
CA LYS A 40 1.86 13.67 -26.46
C LYS A 40 3.35 13.36 -26.27
N TRP A 41 3.73 12.98 -25.06
CA TRP A 41 5.11 12.77 -24.67
C TRP A 41 5.33 11.34 -24.19
N GLY A 42 6.48 10.77 -24.55
CA GLY A 42 6.96 9.48 -24.07
C GLY A 42 8.37 9.57 -23.47
N VAL A 43 8.95 8.42 -23.16
CA VAL A 43 10.31 8.32 -22.61
C VAL A 43 11.17 7.43 -23.48
N LEU A 44 12.34 7.93 -23.91
CA LEU A 44 13.33 7.19 -24.68
C LEU A 44 14.70 7.33 -24.02
N ASN A 45 15.32 6.20 -23.64
CA ASN A 45 16.62 6.18 -22.96
C ASN A 45 16.69 7.06 -21.69
N ASN A 46 15.62 7.08 -20.89
CA ASN A 46 15.43 7.92 -19.69
C ASN A 46 15.28 9.43 -19.94
N ASP A 47 15.18 9.88 -21.19
CA ASP A 47 14.90 11.28 -21.54
C ASP A 47 13.53 11.43 -22.22
N TRP A 48 12.95 12.63 -22.14
CA TRP A 48 11.67 12.94 -22.77
C TRP A 48 11.76 12.92 -24.30
N CYS A 49 10.77 12.30 -24.91
CA CYS A 49 10.62 12.25 -26.37
C CYS A 49 9.20 12.64 -26.77
N MET A 50 9.06 13.19 -27.98
CA MET A 50 7.76 13.57 -28.54
C MET A 50 7.15 12.37 -29.27
N ILE A 51 5.86 12.09 -29.04
CA ILE A 51 5.14 11.04 -29.75
C ILE A 51 4.79 11.54 -31.16
N ASP A 52 5.34 10.87 -32.17
CA ASP A 52 5.01 11.14 -33.57
C ASP A 52 3.61 10.62 -33.88
N ASN A 53 2.63 11.51 -33.88
CA ASN A 53 1.26 11.16 -34.21
C ASN A 53 1.10 10.65 -35.65
N ARG A 54 1.98 10.97 -36.61
CA ARG A 54 1.86 10.34 -37.95
C ARG A 54 2.28 8.89 -37.88
N ARG A 55 3.43 8.57 -37.29
CA ARG A 55 3.87 7.17 -37.09
C ARG A 55 2.93 6.38 -36.18
N CYS A 56 2.45 7.00 -35.11
CA CYS A 56 1.59 6.37 -34.12
C CYS A 56 0.09 6.42 -34.48
N SER A 57 -0.29 7.11 -35.56
CA SER A 57 -1.65 7.07 -36.12
C SER A 57 -1.73 6.47 -37.53
N SER A 58 -0.59 6.11 -38.16
CA SER A 58 -0.54 5.40 -39.45
C SER A 58 -0.27 3.92 -39.24
N ASN A 59 -1.28 3.22 -38.74
CA ASN A 59 -1.61 1.92 -39.28
C ASN A 59 -3.12 1.74 -39.18
N ASN A 60 -3.72 1.39 -40.31
CA ASN A 60 -5.14 1.16 -40.49
C ASN A 60 -5.76 0.47 -39.28
N ASN A 61 -6.59 1.24 -38.58
CA ASN A 61 -7.58 0.78 -37.63
C ASN A 61 -8.26 -0.46 -38.17
N ASN A 62 -8.01 -1.59 -37.54
CA ASN A 62 -8.89 -2.72 -37.73
C ASN A 62 -9.33 -3.35 -36.41
N CYS A 63 -9.01 -2.85 -35.22
CA CYS A 63 -9.64 -3.35 -33.99
C CYS A 63 -10.52 -2.27 -33.34
N SER A 64 -11.30 -2.65 -32.33
CA SER A 64 -12.25 -1.74 -31.70
C SER A 64 -11.59 -0.45 -31.19
N SER A 65 -12.20 0.69 -31.54
CA SER A 65 -11.75 2.00 -31.06
C SER A 65 -11.83 2.16 -29.54
N SER A 66 -12.72 1.40 -28.88
CA SER A 66 -12.80 1.39 -27.42
C SER A 66 -11.57 0.74 -26.79
N ILE A 67 -10.95 -0.25 -27.45
CA ILE A 67 -9.71 -0.90 -27.00
C ILE A 67 -8.51 0.03 -27.23
N THR A 68 -8.43 0.65 -28.40
CA THR A 68 -7.30 1.55 -28.71
C THR A 68 -7.37 2.86 -27.92
N SER A 69 -8.56 3.35 -27.55
CA SER A 69 -8.72 4.50 -26.65
C SER A 69 -8.21 4.24 -25.23
N GLN A 70 -8.09 2.97 -24.82
CA GLN A 70 -7.53 2.54 -23.54
C GLN A 70 -6.01 2.35 -23.60
N GLY A 71 -5.38 2.60 -24.76
CA GLY A 71 -3.93 2.52 -24.94
C GLY A 71 -3.40 1.16 -25.39
N TYR A 72 -4.27 0.20 -25.72
CA TYR A 72 -3.85 -1.11 -26.23
C TYR A 72 -3.70 -1.12 -27.76
N PRO A 73 -2.65 -1.74 -28.31
CA PRO A 73 -2.49 -1.87 -29.75
C PRO A 73 -3.47 -2.88 -30.35
N CYS A 74 -3.69 -2.85 -31.66
CA CYS A 74 -4.36 -3.96 -32.35
C CYS A 74 -3.38 -5.13 -32.55
N CYS A 75 -3.88 -6.37 -32.49
CA CYS A 75 -3.09 -7.56 -32.83
C CYS A 75 -2.74 -7.56 -34.32
N SER A 76 -1.63 -8.20 -34.68
CA SER A 76 -1.25 -8.42 -36.08
C SER A 76 -2.38 -9.12 -36.84
N ASN A 77 -2.59 -8.79 -38.12
CA ASN A 77 -3.71 -9.33 -38.93
C ASN A 77 -3.68 -10.87 -39.11
N ASN A 78 -2.56 -11.52 -38.82
CA ASN A 78 -2.41 -12.98 -38.79
C ASN A 78 -2.67 -13.60 -37.40
N ASN A 79 -2.80 -12.78 -36.35
CA ASN A 79 -3.14 -13.21 -34.99
C ASN A 79 -4.62 -12.97 -34.71
N CYS A 80 -5.44 -13.94 -35.10
CA CYS A 80 -6.90 -13.89 -34.96
C CYS A 80 -7.42 -14.68 -33.75
N LYS A 81 -6.54 -15.12 -32.85
CA LYS A 81 -6.93 -15.93 -31.70
C LYS A 81 -7.55 -15.02 -30.63
N VAL A 82 -8.87 -15.12 -30.48
CA VAL A 82 -9.60 -14.42 -29.42
C VAL A 82 -9.38 -15.16 -28.11
N GLU A 83 -8.69 -14.50 -27.18
CA GLU A 83 -8.48 -14.99 -25.80
C GLU A 83 -9.61 -14.54 -24.88
N TYR A 84 -10.21 -13.38 -25.17
CA TYR A 84 -11.26 -12.78 -24.34
C TYR A 84 -12.16 -11.83 -25.16
N THR A 85 -13.40 -11.60 -24.72
CA THR A 85 -14.33 -10.66 -25.37
C THR A 85 -15.19 -9.97 -24.31
N ASP A 86 -15.31 -8.65 -24.41
CA ASP A 86 -16.14 -7.83 -23.55
C ASP A 86 -16.88 -6.73 -24.34
N ASN A 87 -17.40 -5.73 -23.64
CA ASN A 87 -18.13 -4.62 -24.25
C ASN A 87 -17.23 -3.68 -25.05
N ASP A 88 -15.91 -3.72 -24.84
CA ASP A 88 -14.94 -2.90 -25.56
C ASP A 88 -14.50 -3.59 -26.85
N GLY A 89 -14.50 -4.92 -26.91
CA GLY A 89 -14.31 -5.68 -28.14
C GLY A 89 -13.73 -7.07 -27.94
N LYS A 90 -13.13 -7.62 -29.00
CA LYS A 90 -12.42 -8.90 -28.96
C LYS A 90 -10.94 -8.67 -28.65
N TRP A 91 -10.38 -9.46 -27.74
CA TRP A 91 -9.03 -9.34 -27.23
C TRP A 91 -8.19 -10.57 -27.58
N GLY A 92 -6.93 -10.34 -27.90
CA GLY A 92 -5.91 -11.35 -28.13
C GLY A 92 -4.64 -11.04 -27.34
N VAL A 93 -3.69 -11.98 -27.37
CA VAL A 93 -2.37 -11.80 -26.76
C VAL A 93 -1.30 -12.01 -27.84
N GLU A 94 -0.36 -11.08 -27.94
CA GLU A 94 0.77 -11.13 -28.87
C GLU A 94 2.04 -10.69 -28.14
N ASN A 95 3.11 -11.49 -28.22
CA ASN A 95 4.37 -11.24 -27.50
C ASN A 95 4.17 -10.97 -25.99
N ASN A 96 3.27 -11.74 -25.35
CA ASN A 96 2.85 -11.59 -23.95
C ASN A 96 2.15 -10.27 -23.59
N ASN A 97 1.69 -9.49 -24.57
CA ASN A 97 0.94 -8.25 -24.35
C ASN A 97 -0.48 -8.36 -24.91
N TRP A 98 -1.44 -7.70 -24.25
CA TRP A 98 -2.82 -7.62 -24.69
C TRP A 98 -2.96 -6.71 -25.92
N CYS A 99 -3.77 -7.15 -26.87
CA CYS A 99 -4.07 -6.42 -28.09
C CYS A 99 -5.53 -6.62 -28.54
N GLY A 100 -6.08 -5.66 -29.26
CA GLY A 100 -7.43 -5.78 -29.85
C GLY A 100 -7.41 -6.61 -31.13
N ILE A 101 -8.27 -7.62 -31.24
CA ILE A 101 -8.34 -8.48 -32.42
C ILE A 101 -8.82 -7.68 -33.63
N SER A 102 -8.14 -7.90 -34.76
CA SER A 102 -8.45 -7.27 -36.04
C SER A 102 -9.81 -7.73 -36.58
N ASN A 103 -10.66 -6.80 -36.98
CA ASN A 103 -11.93 -6.92 -37.70
C ASN A 103 -11.77 -7.64 -39.05
N SER A 104 -10.53 -7.72 -39.57
CA SER A 104 -10.21 -8.53 -40.76
C SER A 104 -10.17 -10.04 -40.48
N CYS A 105 -10.19 -10.45 -39.21
CA CYS A 105 -10.35 -11.84 -38.78
C CYS A 105 -11.80 -12.30 -39.01
N GLY A 106 -12.13 -12.62 -40.26
CA GLY A 106 -13.51 -12.91 -40.67
C GLY A 106 -13.69 -13.72 -41.97
N GLY A 107 -12.67 -14.43 -42.47
CA GLY A 107 -12.83 -15.25 -43.68
C GLY A 107 -11.85 -16.41 -43.75
N GLY A 108 -12.34 -17.63 -43.55
CA GLY A 108 -11.61 -18.87 -43.80
C GLY A 108 -11.72 -19.88 -42.66
N GLN A 109 -12.61 -20.86 -42.80
CA GLN A 109 -12.70 -22.01 -41.91
C GLN A 109 -11.41 -22.85 -41.96
N GLN A 110 -10.96 -23.36 -40.82
CA GLN A 110 -10.47 -24.75 -40.72
C GLN A 110 -10.42 -25.26 -39.27
N GLN A 111 -11.34 -26.18 -39.03
CA GLN A 111 -11.29 -27.43 -38.25
C GLN A 111 -10.31 -27.58 -37.07
N GLN A 112 -10.96 -27.80 -35.94
CA GLN A 112 -10.52 -28.34 -34.65
C GLN A 112 -9.73 -29.67 -34.76
N PRO A 113 -8.59 -29.82 -34.05
CA PRO A 113 -8.10 -31.13 -33.65
C PRO A 113 -8.67 -31.50 -32.27
N THR A 114 -9.27 -32.69 -32.19
CA THR A 114 -9.67 -33.35 -30.94
C THR A 114 -8.47 -33.59 -30.03
N GLN A 115 -8.57 -33.12 -28.79
CA GLN A 115 -7.61 -33.37 -27.71
C GLN A 115 -7.85 -34.77 -27.10
N PRO A 116 -6.82 -35.54 -26.71
CA PRO A 116 -7.00 -36.77 -25.94
C PRO A 116 -7.50 -36.41 -24.53
N THR A 117 -8.56 -37.08 -24.08
CA THR A 117 -9.09 -36.99 -22.72
C THR A 117 -8.03 -37.41 -21.69
N GLN A 118 -7.59 -36.46 -20.86
CA GLN A 118 -6.87 -36.73 -19.62
C GLN A 118 -7.90 -36.87 -18.47
N PRO A 119 -7.72 -37.76 -17.49
CA PRO A 119 -8.74 -38.06 -16.49
C PRO A 119 -9.04 -36.83 -15.63
N THR A 120 -10.33 -36.52 -15.49
CA THR A 120 -10.88 -35.45 -14.66
C THR A 120 -10.46 -35.67 -13.20
N GLN A 121 -9.55 -34.83 -12.69
CA GLN A 121 -9.47 -34.64 -11.24
C GLN A 121 -10.75 -33.90 -10.79
N PRO A 122 -11.37 -34.29 -9.67
CA PRO A 122 -12.58 -33.63 -9.19
C PRO A 122 -12.30 -32.14 -8.98
N GLN A 123 -13.10 -31.27 -9.62
CA GLN A 123 -13.14 -29.86 -9.26
C GLN A 123 -13.49 -29.75 -7.78
N GLN A 124 -12.55 -29.23 -6.98
CA GLN A 124 -12.88 -28.77 -5.64
C GLN A 124 -13.97 -27.70 -5.76
N PRO A 125 -14.99 -27.71 -4.88
CA PRO A 125 -15.99 -26.65 -4.84
C PRO A 125 -15.28 -25.31 -4.69
N THR A 126 -15.67 -24.29 -5.47
CA THR A 126 -15.30 -22.90 -5.23
C THR A 126 -15.64 -22.56 -3.78
N GLN A 127 -14.62 -22.50 -2.93
CA GLN A 127 -14.75 -22.06 -1.56
C GLN A 127 -15.37 -20.64 -1.57
N PRO A 128 -16.33 -20.34 -0.69
CA PRO A 128 -16.75 -18.96 -0.46
C PRO A 128 -15.50 -18.10 -0.22
N SER A 129 -15.37 -16.95 -0.88
CA SER A 129 -14.20 -16.09 -0.67
C SER A 129 -14.18 -15.67 0.81
N SER A 130 -13.18 -16.11 1.56
CA SER A 130 -13.03 -15.72 2.97
C SER A 130 -12.92 -14.20 3.08
N ASP A 131 -13.64 -13.63 4.04
CA ASP A 131 -13.48 -12.21 4.40
C ASP A 131 -12.14 -11.94 5.10
N ASN A 132 -11.42 -12.98 5.53
CA ASN A 132 -10.03 -12.87 5.97
C ASN A 132 -9.08 -12.98 4.77
N PHE A 133 -8.64 -11.84 4.24
CA PHE A 133 -7.72 -11.80 3.11
C PHE A 133 -6.31 -12.33 3.43
N PHE A 134 -5.96 -12.55 4.69
CA PHE A 134 -4.70 -13.18 5.07
C PHE A 134 -4.68 -14.70 4.92
N GLU A 135 -5.82 -15.34 4.61
CA GLU A 135 -5.87 -16.75 4.19
C GLU A 135 -5.38 -16.95 2.75
N ASN A 136 -5.25 -15.87 1.99
CA ASN A 136 -4.63 -15.85 0.67
C ASN A 136 -3.12 -15.62 0.80
N GLU A 137 -2.35 -16.00 -0.21
CA GLU A 137 -0.91 -15.69 -0.25
C GLU A 137 -0.68 -14.18 -0.17
N ILE A 138 0.22 -13.74 0.71
CA ILE A 138 0.48 -12.32 0.96
C ILE A 138 1.63 -11.85 0.07
N TYR A 139 1.48 -10.68 -0.54
CA TYR A 139 2.46 -10.11 -1.44
C TYR A 139 3.75 -9.69 -0.70
N SER A 140 4.90 -10.19 -1.16
CA SER A 140 6.22 -9.68 -0.78
C SER A 140 6.65 -8.59 -1.77
N ASN A 141 6.72 -7.35 -1.29
CA ASN A 141 6.92 -6.17 -2.14
C ASN A 141 8.40 -5.92 -2.48
N TYR A 142 8.64 -5.32 -3.65
CA TYR A 142 9.99 -5.01 -4.14
C TYR A 142 10.79 -4.05 -3.24
N LYS A 143 10.11 -3.14 -2.51
CA LYS A 143 10.79 -2.13 -1.69
C LYS A 143 11.53 -2.78 -0.53
N PHE A 144 10.83 -3.60 0.25
CA PHE A 144 11.44 -4.34 1.35
C PHE A 144 12.51 -5.33 0.84
N GLN A 145 12.25 -6.00 -0.28
CA GLN A 145 13.27 -6.87 -0.90
C GLN A 145 14.56 -6.11 -1.22
N GLY A 146 14.44 -4.90 -1.78
CA GLY A 146 15.58 -4.02 -2.10
C GLY A 146 16.31 -3.50 -0.86
N GLU A 147 15.58 -3.19 0.21
CA GLU A 147 16.17 -2.79 1.50
C GLU A 147 16.96 -3.93 2.15
N VAL A 148 16.41 -5.14 2.15
CA VAL A 148 17.13 -6.33 2.64
C VAL A 148 18.36 -6.62 1.78
N ASP A 149 18.32 -6.40 0.46
CA ASP A 149 19.48 -6.52 -0.43
C ASP A 149 20.63 -5.57 -0.05
N ILE A 150 20.35 -4.39 0.50
CA ILE A 150 21.38 -3.48 1.03
C ILE A 150 22.13 -4.16 2.18
N SER A 151 21.41 -4.86 3.07
CA SER A 151 22.02 -5.60 4.18
C SER A 151 22.72 -6.87 3.71
N ILE A 152 22.14 -7.64 2.79
CA ILE A 152 22.75 -8.88 2.25
C ILE A 152 24.15 -8.61 1.67
N LYS A 153 24.36 -7.46 1.02
CA LYS A 153 25.67 -7.05 0.47
C LYS A 153 26.73 -6.77 1.55
N LYS A 154 26.30 -6.42 2.76
CA LYS A 154 27.18 -6.11 3.91
C LYS A 154 27.41 -7.31 4.84
N LEU A 155 26.51 -8.31 4.79
CA LEU A 155 26.55 -9.48 5.66
C LEU A 155 27.34 -10.64 5.05
N ASN A 156 27.79 -11.56 5.90
CA ASN A 156 28.46 -12.80 5.53
C ASN A 156 27.96 -13.97 6.41
N GLY A 157 28.36 -15.19 6.06
CA GLY A 157 28.06 -16.41 6.82
C GLY A 157 26.56 -16.59 7.12
N ASP A 158 26.27 -17.06 8.34
CA ASP A 158 24.92 -17.38 8.79
C ASP A 158 23.97 -16.17 8.78
N LEU A 159 24.47 -14.96 9.06
CA LEU A 159 23.64 -13.75 9.06
C LEU A 159 23.18 -13.39 7.65
N LYS A 160 24.05 -13.58 6.65
CA LYS A 160 23.66 -13.39 5.25
C LYS A 160 22.59 -14.39 4.83
N ALA A 161 22.78 -15.67 5.16
CA ALA A 161 21.81 -16.72 4.84
C ALA A 161 20.44 -16.48 5.51
N LYS A 162 20.42 -15.97 6.74
CA LYS A 162 19.18 -15.56 7.43
C LYS A 162 18.54 -14.35 6.74
N ALA A 163 19.32 -13.32 6.38
CA ALA A 163 18.81 -12.15 5.67
C ALA A 163 18.20 -12.52 4.30
N GLU A 164 18.79 -13.46 3.56
CA GLU A 164 18.25 -13.98 2.30
C GLU A 164 16.87 -14.63 2.46
N LYS A 165 16.61 -15.30 3.60
CA LYS A 165 15.27 -15.81 3.93
C LYS A 165 14.30 -14.69 4.33
N VAL A 166 14.76 -13.70 5.08
CA VAL A 166 13.96 -12.53 5.50
C VAL A 166 13.46 -11.73 4.30
N LYS A 167 14.28 -11.61 3.24
CA LYS A 167 13.99 -10.85 2.03
C LYS A 167 12.57 -11.06 1.47
N TYR A 168 12.09 -12.30 1.49
CA TYR A 168 10.80 -12.67 0.90
C TYR A 168 9.65 -12.78 1.93
N VAL A 169 9.90 -12.45 3.20
CA VAL A 169 8.83 -12.37 4.20
C VAL A 169 7.92 -11.18 3.85
N PRO A 170 6.59 -11.37 3.72
CA PRO A 170 5.68 -10.29 3.36
C PRO A 170 5.66 -9.16 4.40
N THR A 171 5.80 -7.92 3.94
CA THR A 171 5.68 -6.71 4.77
C THR A 171 4.62 -5.78 4.20
N ALA A 172 3.97 -5.01 5.07
CA ALA A 172 3.03 -4.00 4.63
C ALA A 172 3.75 -2.85 3.91
N VAL A 173 3.04 -2.21 2.96
CA VAL A 173 3.52 -1.07 2.19
C VAL A 173 2.98 0.23 2.81
N TRP A 174 3.89 1.09 3.27
CA TRP A 174 3.53 2.35 3.91
C TRP A 174 3.26 3.46 2.89
N LEU A 175 2.01 3.92 2.84
CA LEU A 175 1.59 5.11 2.13
C LEU A 175 1.73 6.31 3.08
N ALA A 176 2.93 6.86 3.17
CA ALA A 176 3.32 7.77 4.26
C ALA A 176 3.85 9.15 3.82
N TRP A 177 3.78 9.47 2.52
CA TRP A 177 4.27 10.72 1.93
C TRP A 177 3.42 11.15 0.72
N ASP A 178 3.50 12.42 0.32
CA ASP A 178 2.59 13.04 -0.66
C ASP A 178 2.47 12.30 -2.01
N GLY A 179 3.54 11.68 -2.50
CA GLY A 179 3.55 10.93 -3.76
C GLY A 179 3.20 9.44 -3.62
N ALA A 180 3.02 8.92 -2.41
CA ALA A 180 2.69 7.51 -2.18
C ALA A 180 1.44 7.01 -2.94
N PRO A 181 0.37 7.80 -3.14
CA PRO A 181 -0.77 7.37 -3.96
C PRO A 181 -0.37 6.92 -5.38
N GLN A 182 0.70 7.51 -5.96
CA GLN A 182 1.19 7.17 -7.30
C GLN A 182 1.96 5.83 -7.34
N GLU A 183 2.35 5.29 -6.18
CA GLU A 183 3.01 3.99 -6.09
C GLU A 183 2.02 2.82 -6.10
N VAL A 184 0.76 3.07 -5.70
CA VAL A 184 -0.29 2.05 -5.55
C VAL A 184 -0.49 1.18 -6.80
N PRO A 185 -0.57 1.73 -8.03
CA PRO A 185 -0.75 0.91 -9.24
C PRO A 185 0.33 -0.17 -9.39
N ARG A 186 1.59 0.19 -9.16
CA ARG A 186 2.72 -0.74 -9.30
C ARG A 186 2.61 -1.92 -8.35
N TYR A 187 2.31 -1.66 -7.07
CA TYR A 187 2.15 -2.72 -6.08
C TYR A 187 0.97 -3.65 -6.43
N LEU A 188 -0.15 -3.10 -6.89
CA LEU A 188 -1.32 -3.91 -7.28
C LEU A 188 -1.04 -4.74 -8.54
N GLN A 189 -0.29 -4.21 -9.51
CA GLN A 189 0.13 -4.93 -10.71
C GLN A 189 1.09 -6.09 -10.38
N GLU A 190 2.16 -5.83 -9.61
CA GLU A 190 3.15 -6.84 -9.27
C GLU A 190 2.60 -7.94 -8.34
N ALA A 191 1.62 -7.61 -7.49
CA ALA A 191 0.99 -8.57 -6.58
C ALA A 191 0.10 -9.59 -7.29
N GLY A 192 -0.52 -9.22 -8.42
CA GLY A 192 -1.51 -10.04 -9.10
C GLY A 192 -2.68 -10.42 -8.18
N ASN A 193 -2.83 -11.71 -7.89
CA ASN A 193 -3.88 -12.25 -7.02
C ASN A 193 -3.48 -12.35 -5.53
N LYS A 194 -2.24 -12.02 -5.18
CA LYS A 194 -1.77 -12.01 -3.79
C LYS A 194 -2.42 -10.87 -3.00
N THR A 195 -2.52 -11.04 -1.69
CA THR A 195 -3.05 -10.02 -0.80
C THR A 195 -2.02 -8.92 -0.60
N VAL A 196 -2.38 -7.69 -0.96
CA VAL A 196 -1.56 -6.50 -0.72
C VAL A 196 -1.99 -5.85 0.58
N VAL A 197 -1.04 -5.57 1.47
CA VAL A 197 -1.31 -4.90 2.74
C VAL A 197 -0.73 -3.49 2.67
N PHE A 198 -1.61 -2.48 2.65
CA PHE A 198 -1.21 -1.07 2.73
C PHE A 198 -1.40 -0.54 4.15
N VAL A 199 -0.50 0.34 4.56
CA VAL A 199 -0.67 1.22 5.73
C VAL A 199 -0.88 2.63 5.22
N LEU A 200 -2.08 3.15 5.36
CA LEU A 200 -2.35 4.56 5.13
C LEU A 200 -1.85 5.34 6.35
N TYR A 201 -0.85 6.20 6.15
CA TYR A 201 -0.24 6.99 7.22
C TYR A 201 -0.04 8.45 6.78
N MET A 202 -1.13 9.09 6.34
CA MET A 202 -1.13 10.42 5.70
C MET A 202 -1.97 11.46 6.45
N ILE A 203 -2.49 11.13 7.64
CA ILE A 203 -3.38 12.00 8.41
C ILE A 203 -2.80 13.41 8.59
N PRO A 204 -3.61 14.49 8.50
CA PRO A 204 -3.07 15.83 8.66
C PRO A 204 -2.43 16.05 10.03
N THR A 205 -1.35 16.84 10.06
CA THR A 205 -0.57 17.12 11.29
C THR A 205 -0.31 15.83 12.07
N ARG A 206 0.27 14.85 11.38
CA ARG A 206 0.54 13.52 11.92
C ARG A 206 1.39 13.62 13.16
N ASP A 207 1.12 12.73 14.10
CA ASP A 207 1.88 12.59 15.33
C ASP A 207 1.89 13.87 16.18
N CYS A 208 0.72 14.32 16.63
CA CYS A 208 0.62 15.48 17.52
C CYS A 208 1.28 15.26 18.90
N GLY A 209 1.75 14.04 19.18
CA GLY A 209 2.37 13.61 20.43
C GLY A 209 3.89 13.39 20.38
N ALA A 210 4.50 13.25 19.20
CA ALA A 210 5.93 13.04 19.02
C ALA A 210 6.48 13.71 17.74
N ASN A 211 7.81 13.79 17.63
CA ASN A 211 8.46 14.59 16.57
C ASN A 211 9.07 13.73 15.45
N ALA A 212 9.48 12.49 15.72
CA ALA A 212 10.21 11.68 14.72
C ALA A 212 9.37 11.40 13.46
N SER A 213 8.08 11.13 13.64
CA SER A 213 7.15 10.80 12.57
C SER A 213 6.32 11.99 12.10
N ALA A 214 6.67 13.22 12.50
CA ALA A 214 6.01 14.44 12.05
C ALA A 214 5.90 14.48 10.53
N GLY A 215 4.71 14.77 10.02
CA GLY A 215 4.40 14.72 8.60
C GLY A 215 2.89 14.65 8.35
N GLY A 216 2.51 13.95 7.28
CA GLY A 216 1.12 13.87 6.84
C GLY A 216 0.65 15.12 6.11
N SER A 217 -0.61 15.12 5.71
CA SER A 217 -1.16 16.19 4.88
C SER A 217 -1.21 17.55 5.62
N ALA A 218 -1.13 18.66 4.88
CA ALA A 218 -1.22 19.99 5.48
C ALA A 218 -2.66 20.35 5.92
N THR A 219 -3.67 19.75 5.27
CA THR A 219 -5.10 20.05 5.49
C THR A 219 -5.95 18.81 5.30
N ILE A 220 -7.15 18.82 5.89
CA ILE A 220 -8.14 17.76 5.70
C ILE A 220 -8.53 17.56 4.21
N ASP A 221 -8.55 18.62 3.40
CA ASP A 221 -8.90 18.50 1.98
C ASP A 221 -7.81 17.81 1.17
N LYS A 222 -6.54 18.10 1.49
CA LYS A 222 -5.40 17.40 0.88
C LYS A 222 -5.43 15.91 1.26
N TYR A 223 -5.72 15.60 2.53
CA TYR A 223 -5.95 14.22 2.97
C TYR A 223 -7.06 13.52 2.17
N LYS A 224 -8.24 14.14 2.07
CA LYS A 224 -9.36 13.60 1.28
C LYS A 224 -8.96 13.38 -0.19
N GLY A 225 -8.12 14.25 -0.75
CA GLY A 225 -7.52 14.08 -2.08
C GLY A 225 -6.70 12.80 -2.21
N TYR A 226 -5.84 12.50 -1.23
CA TYR A 226 -5.08 11.23 -1.19
C TYR A 226 -5.99 10.01 -1.11
N ILE A 227 -6.98 10.04 -0.21
CA ILE A 227 -7.96 8.95 -0.07
C ILE A 227 -8.70 8.72 -1.39
N ASN A 228 -9.17 9.77 -2.05
CA ASN A 228 -9.87 9.66 -3.33
C ASN A 228 -8.98 9.09 -4.43
N ASN A 229 -7.72 9.51 -4.51
CA ASN A 229 -6.77 8.95 -5.48
C ASN A 229 -6.58 7.44 -5.26
N ILE A 230 -6.29 7.03 -4.03
CA ILE A 230 -6.07 5.61 -3.68
C ILE A 230 -7.36 4.80 -3.92
N TYR A 231 -8.52 5.33 -3.52
CA TYR A 231 -9.83 4.70 -3.72
C TYR A 231 -10.17 4.51 -5.20
N ASN A 232 -9.94 5.53 -6.03
CA ASN A 232 -10.18 5.46 -7.46
C ASN A 232 -9.23 4.48 -8.13
N THR A 233 -7.95 4.50 -7.73
CA THR A 233 -6.95 3.55 -8.21
C THR A 233 -7.33 2.13 -7.85
N SER A 234 -7.64 1.83 -6.59
CA SER A 234 -8.00 0.47 -6.18
C SER A 234 -9.26 -0.04 -6.89
N ASN A 235 -10.20 0.83 -7.27
CA ASN A 235 -11.38 0.43 -8.07
C ASN A 235 -11.05 -0.03 -9.50
N GLN A 236 -9.86 0.26 -10.01
CA GLN A 236 -9.37 -0.28 -11.29
C GLN A 236 -8.86 -1.73 -11.14
N TYR A 237 -8.59 -2.18 -9.90
CA TYR A 237 -8.03 -3.50 -9.57
C TYR A 237 -9.02 -4.35 -8.77
N LYS A 238 -10.25 -4.51 -9.26
CA LYS A 238 -11.34 -5.22 -8.53
C LYS A 238 -11.04 -6.68 -8.20
N ASN A 239 -10.08 -7.29 -8.89
CA ASN A 239 -9.65 -8.68 -8.66
C ASN A 239 -8.53 -8.81 -7.61
N SER A 240 -7.88 -7.70 -7.25
CA SER A 240 -6.85 -7.69 -6.21
C SER A 240 -7.49 -7.78 -4.82
N LYS A 241 -6.84 -8.47 -3.90
CA LYS A 241 -7.25 -8.51 -2.48
C LYS A 241 -6.42 -7.48 -1.71
N ILE A 242 -7.07 -6.44 -1.20
CA ILE A 242 -6.38 -5.34 -0.52
C ILE A 242 -6.76 -5.34 0.96
N VAL A 243 -5.75 -5.31 1.82
CA VAL A 243 -5.90 -4.94 3.23
C VAL A 243 -5.44 -3.50 3.39
N MET A 244 -6.26 -2.66 4.03
CA MET A 244 -5.95 -1.26 4.29
C MET A 244 -5.94 -1.01 5.80
N ILE A 245 -4.76 -0.75 6.35
CA ILE A 245 -4.55 -0.37 7.74
C ILE A 245 -4.60 1.15 7.85
N LEU A 246 -5.43 1.68 8.73
CA LEU A 246 -5.67 3.12 8.81
C LEU A 246 -4.94 3.78 9.98
N GLU A 247 -4.04 4.69 9.62
CA GLU A 247 -3.49 5.77 10.43
C GLU A 247 -3.04 5.36 11.83
N PRO A 248 -1.96 4.54 11.92
CA PRO A 248 -1.30 4.22 13.19
C PRO A 248 -1.15 5.43 14.13
N ASP A 249 -1.19 5.16 15.43
CA ASP A 249 -1.09 6.14 16.53
C ASP A 249 -2.29 7.08 16.71
N THR A 250 -3.12 7.28 15.69
CA THR A 250 -4.20 8.29 15.73
C THR A 250 -5.20 8.01 16.84
N ILE A 251 -5.68 6.77 16.97
CA ILE A 251 -6.61 6.41 18.06
C ILE A 251 -5.94 6.52 19.43
N GLY A 252 -4.68 6.10 19.56
CA GLY A 252 -3.90 6.27 20.79
C GLY A 252 -3.86 7.73 21.25
N ASN A 253 -3.52 8.62 20.32
CA ASN A 253 -3.46 10.06 20.55
C ASN A 253 -4.83 10.67 20.89
N LEU A 254 -5.90 10.26 20.20
CA LEU A 254 -7.27 10.72 20.48
C LEU A 254 -7.75 10.34 21.89
N VAL A 255 -7.30 9.20 22.42
CA VAL A 255 -7.71 8.69 23.72
C VAL A 255 -6.88 9.30 24.86
N THR A 256 -5.56 9.34 24.74
CA THR A 256 -4.69 9.67 25.89
C THR A 256 -4.02 11.04 25.80
N ASN A 257 -3.78 11.58 24.60
CA ASN A 257 -2.97 12.79 24.46
C ASN A 257 -3.80 14.06 24.58
N ASN A 258 -3.58 14.77 25.69
CA ASN A 258 -4.32 15.98 26.05
C ASN A 258 -3.51 17.26 25.80
N ASN A 259 -2.35 17.23 25.15
CA ASN A 259 -1.61 18.46 24.83
C ASN A 259 -2.40 19.38 23.87
N ASP A 260 -2.06 20.67 23.81
CA ASP A 260 -2.78 21.64 22.96
C ASP A 260 -2.80 21.25 21.48
N ASN A 261 -1.66 20.76 20.97
CA ASN A 261 -1.53 20.33 19.58
C ASN A 261 -2.55 19.24 19.23
N CYS A 262 -2.63 18.18 20.04
CA CYS A 262 -3.58 17.10 19.86
C CYS A 262 -5.02 17.56 20.06
N ARG A 263 -5.31 18.41 21.07
CA ARG A 263 -6.67 18.95 21.30
C ARG A 263 -7.21 19.70 20.08
N ASN A 264 -6.39 20.53 19.45
CA ASN A 264 -6.79 21.35 18.32
C ASN A 264 -7.10 20.52 17.05
N VAL A 265 -6.53 19.33 16.93
CA VAL A 265 -6.68 18.47 15.74
C VAL A 265 -7.62 17.28 15.95
N ARG A 266 -8.10 17.01 17.17
CA ARG A 266 -8.94 15.82 17.47
C ARG A 266 -10.13 15.66 16.53
N ASN A 267 -10.90 16.73 16.33
CA ASN A 267 -12.09 16.68 15.48
C ASN A 267 -11.71 16.42 14.02
N MET A 268 -10.63 17.05 13.53
CA MET A 268 -10.10 16.81 12.19
C MET A 268 -9.64 15.36 12.02
N HIS A 269 -8.97 14.78 13.00
CA HIS A 269 -8.51 13.38 12.96
C HIS A 269 -9.68 12.40 12.94
N LYS A 270 -10.71 12.60 13.78
CA LYS A 270 -11.93 11.79 13.72
C LYS A 270 -12.62 11.88 12.35
N GLN A 271 -12.70 13.08 11.77
CA GLN A 271 -13.25 13.29 10.43
C GLN A 271 -12.41 12.59 9.35
N ALA A 272 -11.08 12.65 9.44
CA ALA A 272 -10.16 11.99 8.53
C ALA A 272 -10.35 10.46 8.55
N LEU A 273 -10.38 9.85 9.74
CA LEU A 273 -10.62 8.42 9.90
C LEU A 273 -11.99 8.02 9.36
N SER A 274 -13.04 8.78 9.71
CA SER A 274 -14.41 8.52 9.22
C SER A 274 -14.48 8.58 7.69
N TYR A 275 -13.78 9.55 7.07
CA TYR A 275 -13.73 9.69 5.62
C TYR A 275 -13.02 8.51 4.94
N ALA A 276 -11.85 8.09 5.44
CA ALA A 276 -11.12 6.95 4.90
C ALA A 276 -11.96 5.66 4.97
N ILE A 277 -12.65 5.42 6.10
CA ILE A 277 -13.55 4.27 6.27
C ILE A 277 -14.75 4.37 5.30
N SER A 278 -15.34 5.56 5.14
CA SER A 278 -16.47 5.78 4.21
C SER A 278 -16.14 5.48 2.74
N LYS A 279 -14.86 5.49 2.38
CA LYS A 279 -14.37 5.16 1.03
C LYS A 279 -13.96 3.70 0.97
N PHE A 280 -12.86 3.34 1.63
CA PHE A 280 -12.27 2.00 1.53
C PHE A 280 -13.20 0.91 2.07
N GLY A 281 -13.96 1.21 3.12
CA GLY A 281 -14.90 0.26 3.74
C GLY A 281 -16.13 -0.06 2.89
N THR A 282 -16.26 0.54 1.70
CA THR A 282 -17.35 0.25 0.74
C THR A 282 -16.91 -0.65 -0.41
N GLN A 283 -15.60 -0.87 -0.55
CA GLN A 283 -15.03 -1.67 -1.64
C GLN A 283 -14.97 -3.14 -1.21
N SER A 284 -15.66 -4.03 -1.93
CA SER A 284 -15.75 -5.46 -1.58
C SER A 284 -14.39 -6.17 -1.57
N HIS A 285 -13.48 -5.71 -2.43
CA HIS A 285 -12.11 -6.18 -2.60
C HIS A 285 -11.10 -5.46 -1.68
N VAL A 286 -11.58 -4.67 -0.71
CA VAL A 286 -10.76 -4.05 0.34
C VAL A 286 -11.27 -4.48 1.72
N LYS A 287 -10.35 -4.83 2.63
CA LYS A 287 -10.64 -5.11 4.04
C LYS A 287 -9.90 -4.10 4.91
N VAL A 288 -10.67 -3.30 5.64
CA VAL A 288 -10.14 -2.16 6.41
C VAL A 288 -9.93 -2.57 7.87
N TYR A 289 -8.74 -2.30 8.39
CA TYR A 289 -8.40 -2.42 9.80
C TYR A 289 -8.06 -1.03 10.34
N LEU A 290 -8.76 -0.58 11.37
CA LEU A 290 -8.46 0.69 12.04
C LEU A 290 -7.39 0.45 13.10
N ASP A 291 -6.32 1.24 13.12
CA ASP A 291 -5.31 1.08 14.17
C ASP A 291 -5.83 1.52 15.54
N ALA A 292 -5.53 0.73 16.56
CA ALA A 292 -5.86 1.03 17.95
C ALA A 292 -4.64 0.83 18.87
N ALA A 293 -3.47 1.31 18.44
CA ALA A 293 -2.23 1.31 19.21
C ALA A 293 -1.86 -0.09 19.73
N HIS A 294 -1.59 -0.24 21.03
CA HIS A 294 -1.21 -1.51 21.65
C HIS A 294 -1.69 -1.60 23.10
N GLY A 295 -1.62 -2.78 23.69
CA GLY A 295 -2.14 -3.11 25.01
C GLY A 295 -1.54 -2.27 26.13
N ALA A 296 -0.21 -2.12 26.17
CA ALA A 296 0.43 -1.27 27.17
C ALA A 296 0.01 0.23 27.10
N TRP A 297 -0.50 0.69 25.96
CA TRP A 297 -1.04 2.05 25.82
C TRP A 297 -2.53 2.11 26.18
N LEU A 298 -3.36 1.29 25.54
CA LEU A 298 -4.82 1.49 25.54
C LEU A 298 -5.62 0.41 26.28
N ASN A 299 -5.01 -0.65 26.81
CA ASN A 299 -5.79 -1.71 27.45
C ASN A 299 -6.58 -1.22 28.68
N GLN A 300 -6.00 -0.32 29.48
CA GLN A 300 -6.70 0.31 30.61
C GLN A 300 -7.75 1.36 30.19
N TYR A 301 -7.78 1.75 28.91
CA TYR A 301 -8.69 2.72 28.33
C TYR A 301 -9.67 2.08 27.31
N ALA A 302 -9.88 0.77 27.38
CA ALA A 302 -10.64 0.03 26.37
C ALA A 302 -12.05 0.60 26.12
N ASP A 303 -12.76 1.04 27.17
CA ASP A 303 -14.08 1.67 27.04
C ASP A 303 -14.02 3.03 26.33
N GLN A 304 -13.03 3.86 26.65
CA GLN A 304 -12.80 5.15 26.00
C GLN A 304 -12.42 4.95 24.53
N THR A 305 -11.52 3.99 24.24
CA THR A 305 -11.14 3.59 22.89
C THR A 305 -12.36 3.13 22.09
N ALA A 306 -13.20 2.28 22.67
CA ALA A 306 -14.44 1.82 22.02
C ALA A 306 -15.42 2.97 21.73
N ASN A 307 -15.55 3.96 22.63
CA ASN A 307 -16.38 5.14 22.40
C ASN A 307 -15.87 5.97 21.20
N VAL A 308 -14.55 6.22 21.12
CA VAL A 308 -13.94 6.95 20.01
C VAL A 308 -14.14 6.22 18.69
N ILE A 309 -13.91 4.90 18.66
CA ILE A 309 -14.11 4.07 17.45
C ILE A 309 -15.57 4.11 17.03
N LYS A 310 -16.53 3.97 17.97
CA LYS A 310 -17.96 4.05 17.65
C LYS A 310 -18.34 5.41 17.06
N GLU A 311 -17.83 6.50 17.61
CA GLU A 311 -18.09 7.85 17.08
C GLU A 311 -17.59 8.00 15.63
N ILE A 312 -16.39 7.48 15.34
CA ILE A 312 -15.83 7.47 13.98
C ILE A 312 -16.72 6.64 13.04
N LEU A 313 -17.13 5.44 13.46
CA LEU A 313 -17.98 4.56 12.66
C LEU A 313 -19.37 5.17 12.37
N ASN A 314 -19.98 5.85 13.34
CA ASN A 314 -21.25 6.54 13.14
C ASN A 314 -21.16 7.62 12.04
N ASN A 315 -19.98 8.18 11.83
CA ASN A 315 -19.73 9.22 10.82
C ASN A 315 -19.13 8.68 9.52
N ALA A 316 -18.94 7.36 9.40
CA ALA A 316 -18.31 6.71 8.24
C ALA A 316 -19.31 6.33 7.13
N GLY A 317 -20.58 6.74 7.23
CA GLY A 317 -21.61 6.39 6.25
C GLY A 317 -21.83 4.87 6.15
N SER A 318 -21.78 4.32 4.94
CA SER A 318 -21.93 2.88 4.69
C SER A 318 -20.62 2.09 4.80
N GLY A 319 -19.49 2.75 5.06
CA GLY A 319 -18.19 2.12 5.18
C GLY A 319 -18.11 1.17 6.38
N LYS A 320 -17.54 -0.01 6.18
CA LYS A 320 -17.36 -1.02 7.21
C LYS A 320 -15.89 -1.29 7.50
N LEU A 321 -15.60 -1.60 8.76
CA LEU A 321 -14.33 -2.21 9.15
C LEU A 321 -14.46 -3.73 9.08
N ARG A 322 -13.37 -4.38 8.66
CA ARG A 322 -13.14 -5.79 8.97
C ARG A 322 -12.69 -5.94 10.42
N GLY A 323 -11.84 -5.02 10.89
CA GLY A 323 -11.23 -5.20 12.19
C GLY A 323 -10.40 -4.03 12.68
N ILE A 324 -9.52 -4.34 13.62
CA ILE A 324 -8.59 -3.45 14.31
C ILE A 324 -7.16 -3.96 14.11
N SER A 325 -6.20 -3.06 13.89
CA SER A 325 -4.76 -3.41 13.97
C SER A 325 -4.20 -2.97 15.31
N THR A 326 -3.28 -3.77 15.87
CA THR A 326 -2.56 -3.40 17.09
C THR A 326 -1.07 -3.74 16.99
N ASN A 327 -0.30 -3.23 17.94
CA ASN A 327 1.14 -3.40 18.07
C ASN A 327 1.95 -2.79 16.93
N VAL A 328 1.33 -2.01 16.03
CA VAL A 328 2.00 -1.41 14.87
C VAL A 328 3.21 -0.61 15.35
N SER A 329 4.38 -0.93 14.80
CA SER A 329 5.65 -0.31 15.19
C SER A 329 6.05 -0.51 16.67
N ASN A 330 5.49 -1.49 17.37
CA ASN A 330 5.73 -1.74 18.79
C ASN A 330 6.28 -3.15 19.07
N TYR A 331 6.44 -3.48 20.35
CA TYR A 331 7.23 -4.64 20.80
C TYR A 331 6.47 -5.56 21.78
N GLN A 332 5.15 -5.41 21.91
CA GLN A 332 4.35 -6.21 22.86
C GLN A 332 4.27 -7.68 22.41
N SER A 333 4.24 -8.61 23.36
CA SER A 333 4.01 -10.03 23.05
C SER A 333 2.62 -10.24 22.47
N ILE A 334 2.48 -11.31 21.69
CA ILE A 334 1.20 -11.70 21.08
C ILE A 334 0.18 -12.02 22.17
N GLU A 335 0.60 -12.63 23.28
CA GLU A 335 -0.25 -12.98 24.41
C GLU A 335 -0.81 -11.75 25.12
N SER A 336 0.03 -10.74 25.38
CA SER A 336 -0.42 -9.47 25.96
C SER A 336 -1.36 -8.71 25.02
N GLU A 337 -1.02 -8.65 23.74
CA GLU A 337 -1.87 -8.02 22.72
C GLU A 337 -3.22 -8.74 22.59
N TYR A 338 -3.24 -10.07 22.63
CA TYR A 338 -4.49 -10.80 22.52
C TYR A 338 -5.42 -10.57 23.73
N LYS A 339 -4.86 -10.38 24.94
CA LYS A 339 -5.66 -9.94 26.10
C LYS A 339 -6.26 -8.55 25.86
N TYR A 340 -5.50 -7.64 25.25
CA TYR A 340 -6.01 -6.34 24.84
C TYR A 340 -7.12 -6.47 23.78
N HIS A 341 -6.95 -7.33 22.78
CA HIS A 341 -7.99 -7.61 21.77
C HIS A 341 -9.29 -8.07 22.41
N GLN A 342 -9.21 -9.01 23.37
CA GLN A 342 -10.39 -9.50 24.10
C GLN A 342 -11.09 -8.38 24.89
N ASN A 343 -10.31 -7.53 25.56
CA ASN A 343 -10.86 -6.42 26.34
C ASN A 343 -11.51 -5.36 25.45
N LEU A 344 -10.81 -4.92 24.40
CA LEU A 344 -11.33 -3.95 23.45
C LEU A 344 -12.55 -4.49 22.69
N ASN A 345 -12.54 -5.76 22.28
CA ASN A 345 -13.71 -6.38 21.64
C ASN A 345 -14.94 -6.35 22.57
N ARG A 346 -14.78 -6.70 23.84
CA ARG A 346 -15.88 -6.64 24.82
C ARG A 346 -16.41 -5.21 24.98
N ALA A 347 -15.51 -4.23 25.07
CA ALA A 347 -15.88 -2.82 25.14
C ALA A 347 -16.65 -2.38 23.88
N LEU A 348 -16.17 -2.70 22.68
CA LEU A 348 -16.83 -2.42 21.40
C LEU A 348 -18.22 -3.05 21.31
N GLU A 349 -18.34 -4.33 21.68
CA GLU A 349 -19.62 -5.04 21.68
C GLU A 349 -20.64 -4.43 22.65
N SER A 350 -20.18 -3.95 23.81
CA SER A 350 -21.03 -3.23 24.78
C SER A 350 -21.59 -1.92 24.19
N LYS A 351 -20.90 -1.33 23.21
CA LYS A 351 -21.34 -0.13 22.49
C LYS A 351 -22.09 -0.46 21.20
N GLY A 352 -22.29 -1.73 20.87
CA GLY A 352 -23.01 -2.18 19.67
C GLY A 352 -22.14 -2.32 18.41
N VAL A 353 -20.82 -2.18 18.53
CA VAL A 353 -19.88 -2.48 17.45
C VAL A 353 -19.48 -3.95 17.57
N ARG A 354 -19.97 -4.81 16.69
CA ARG A 354 -19.82 -6.28 16.79
C ARG A 354 -19.08 -6.86 15.59
N GLY A 355 -18.52 -8.06 15.78
CA GLY A 355 -17.97 -8.87 14.70
C GLY A 355 -16.63 -8.40 14.13
N LEU A 356 -15.98 -7.42 14.78
CA LEU A 356 -14.65 -7.00 14.39
C LEU A 356 -13.62 -8.08 14.71
N LYS A 357 -12.63 -8.19 13.84
CA LYS A 357 -11.44 -9.04 14.01
C LYS A 357 -10.21 -8.21 14.32
N PHE A 358 -9.10 -8.87 14.62
CA PHE A 358 -7.85 -8.21 14.97
C PHE A 358 -6.71 -8.71 14.09
N ILE A 359 -5.76 -7.84 13.81
CA ILE A 359 -4.42 -8.22 13.34
C ILE A 359 -3.39 -7.61 14.28
N VAL A 360 -2.28 -8.30 14.44
CA VAL A 360 -1.20 -7.86 15.33
C VAL A 360 0.11 -7.77 14.56
N ASP A 361 0.80 -6.64 14.73
CA ASP A 361 2.16 -6.49 14.22
C ASP A 361 3.11 -7.42 14.99
N THR A 362 3.87 -8.21 14.23
CA THR A 362 4.85 -9.18 14.73
C THR A 362 6.25 -8.93 14.16
N SER A 363 6.45 -7.77 13.53
CA SER A 363 7.72 -7.40 12.90
C SER A 363 8.89 -7.36 13.88
N ARG A 364 8.68 -6.95 15.14
CA ARG A 364 9.76 -6.68 16.11
C ARG A 364 9.54 -7.22 17.53
N ASN A 365 8.56 -8.10 17.72
CA ASN A 365 8.16 -8.61 19.05
C ASN A 365 8.62 -10.05 19.35
N GLY A 366 9.63 -10.57 18.65
CA GLY A 366 10.12 -11.93 18.87
C GLY A 366 10.94 -12.08 20.16
N ALA A 367 11.79 -11.08 20.42
CA ALA A 367 12.60 -11.04 21.64
C ALA A 367 11.76 -10.62 22.85
N ASN A 368 12.05 -11.17 24.02
CA ASN A 368 11.39 -10.80 25.27
C ASN A 368 11.89 -9.44 25.78
N VAL A 369 11.42 -8.36 25.16
CA VAL A 369 11.74 -6.98 25.51
C VAL A 369 10.56 -6.22 26.14
N GLU A 370 9.38 -6.83 26.18
CA GLU A 370 8.13 -6.18 26.62
C GLU A 370 8.25 -5.54 28.01
N GLY A 371 8.82 -6.26 28.98
CA GLY A 371 8.98 -5.73 30.34
C GLY A 371 9.90 -4.50 30.40
N ALA A 372 11.00 -4.53 29.67
CA ALA A 372 11.94 -3.41 29.59
C ALA A 372 11.33 -2.21 28.84
N PHE A 373 10.66 -2.49 27.71
CA PHE A 373 9.92 -1.48 26.95
C PHE A 373 8.82 -0.83 27.78
N ASN A 374 8.01 -1.61 28.52
CA ASN A 374 6.93 -1.08 29.34
C ASN A 374 7.46 -0.23 30.52
N ALA A 375 8.66 -0.53 31.01
CA ALA A 375 9.30 0.25 32.08
C ALA A 375 9.82 1.62 31.59
N SER A 376 10.32 1.72 30.36
CA SER A 376 10.90 2.95 29.83
C SER A 376 9.96 3.77 28.94
N GLY A 377 9.02 3.11 28.26
CA GLY A 377 8.21 3.70 27.19
C GLY A 377 9.02 4.11 25.96
N THR A 378 10.22 3.57 25.76
CA THR A 378 11.07 3.91 24.61
C THR A 378 10.56 3.17 23.36
N TRP A 379 9.74 3.85 22.56
CA TRP A 379 9.23 3.29 21.30
C TRP A 379 10.27 3.31 20.16
N CYS A 380 11.21 4.25 20.20
CA CYS A 380 12.15 4.46 19.12
C CYS A 380 13.32 3.46 19.13
N ASN A 381 13.49 2.71 18.05
CA ASN A 381 14.62 1.80 17.77
C ASN A 381 15.03 0.93 18.97
N PHE A 382 14.06 0.30 19.65
CA PHE A 382 14.31 -0.34 20.94
C PHE A 382 15.39 -1.44 20.84
N LYS A 383 16.43 -1.32 21.67
CA LYS A 383 17.56 -2.27 21.72
C LYS A 383 17.09 -3.64 22.21
N GLY A 384 17.65 -4.69 21.62
CA GLY A 384 17.33 -6.07 21.98
C GLY A 384 16.05 -6.61 21.34
N ALA A 385 15.31 -5.80 20.58
CA ALA A 385 14.19 -6.28 19.77
C ALA A 385 14.64 -7.39 18.79
N GLY A 386 13.69 -8.21 18.35
CA GLY A 386 13.93 -9.35 17.47
C GLY A 386 12.75 -9.60 16.54
N LEU A 387 13.01 -10.13 15.34
CA LEU A 387 11.94 -10.49 14.40
C LEU A 387 10.99 -11.51 15.05
N GLY A 388 9.69 -11.23 15.05
CA GLY A 388 8.68 -12.08 15.66
C GLY A 388 8.15 -13.17 14.73
N GLN A 389 6.97 -13.69 15.07
CA GLN A 389 6.25 -14.66 14.23
C GLN A 389 6.12 -14.15 12.79
N ARG A 390 6.22 -15.05 11.81
CA ARG A 390 6.07 -14.66 10.40
C ARG A 390 4.60 -14.36 10.10
N PRO A 391 4.31 -13.50 9.10
CA PRO A 391 2.96 -13.25 8.65
C PRO A 391 2.21 -14.54 8.35
N LYS A 392 1.01 -14.68 8.92
CA LYS A 392 0.18 -15.88 8.81
C LYS A 392 -1.27 -15.54 9.10
N GLY A 393 -2.17 -15.87 8.17
CA GLY A 393 -3.62 -15.81 8.39
C GLY A 393 -4.11 -16.94 9.30
N ASN A 394 -5.11 -16.63 10.12
CA ASN A 394 -5.70 -17.48 11.16
C ASN A 394 -4.64 -18.30 11.91
N PRO A 395 -3.67 -17.66 12.58
CA PRO A 395 -2.52 -18.37 13.11
C PRO A 395 -2.90 -19.39 14.19
N ASN A 396 -3.92 -19.09 15.01
CA ASN A 396 -4.38 -19.92 16.12
C ASN A 396 -5.93 -19.91 16.25
N PRO A 397 -6.68 -20.56 15.35
CA PRO A 397 -8.15 -20.46 15.33
C PRO A 397 -8.85 -21.00 16.59
N GLY A 398 -8.25 -21.97 17.28
CA GLY A 398 -8.82 -22.56 18.50
C GLY A 398 -8.63 -21.73 19.76
N SER A 399 -7.47 -21.09 19.93
CA SER A 399 -7.13 -20.33 21.14
C SER A 399 -7.25 -18.81 20.97
N MET A 400 -7.13 -18.30 19.74
CA MET A 400 -7.20 -16.88 19.41
C MET A 400 -8.24 -16.57 18.31
N PRO A 401 -9.53 -16.91 18.47
CA PRO A 401 -10.54 -16.77 17.41
C PRO A 401 -10.87 -15.32 16.97
N LEU A 402 -10.45 -14.31 17.74
CA LEU A 402 -10.57 -12.90 17.34
C LEU A 402 -9.45 -12.46 16.38
N LEU A 403 -8.36 -13.22 16.29
CA LEU A 403 -7.16 -12.85 15.55
C LEU A 403 -7.18 -13.40 14.13
N ASP A 404 -7.32 -12.50 13.16
CA ASP A 404 -7.27 -12.82 11.72
C ASP A 404 -5.84 -13.11 11.26
N ALA A 405 -4.82 -12.42 11.77
CA ALA A 405 -3.45 -12.63 11.29
C ALA A 405 -2.36 -12.12 12.24
N TYR A 406 -1.21 -12.79 12.16
CA TYR A 406 0.08 -12.13 12.38
C TYR A 406 0.46 -11.41 11.08
N MET A 407 0.96 -10.18 11.20
CA MET A 407 1.47 -9.44 10.05
C MET A 407 2.73 -8.67 10.44
N TRP A 408 3.65 -8.46 9.49
CA TRP A 408 4.73 -7.50 9.66
C TRP A 408 4.27 -6.17 9.09
N ILE A 409 3.83 -5.27 9.98
CA ILE A 409 3.21 -4.00 9.59
C ILE A 409 4.29 -2.92 9.50
N LYS A 410 5.01 -2.64 10.60
CA LYS A 410 6.26 -1.89 10.51
C LYS A 410 7.29 -2.67 9.70
N THR A 411 7.95 -2.00 8.76
CA THR A 411 9.06 -2.58 8.00
C THR A 411 10.24 -2.85 8.95
N PRO A 412 10.60 -4.11 9.23
CA PRO A 412 11.67 -4.40 10.17
C PRO A 412 13.02 -4.04 9.55
N GLY A 413 13.72 -3.09 10.17
CA GLY A 413 14.99 -2.55 9.67
C GLY A 413 14.89 -1.11 9.21
N GLU A 414 13.70 -0.57 8.94
CA GLU A 414 13.53 0.88 8.82
C GLU A 414 13.59 1.54 10.21
N ALA A 415 14.33 2.64 10.34
CA ALA A 415 14.41 3.41 11.57
C ALA A 415 13.04 3.98 11.98
N ASP A 416 12.79 4.07 13.28
CA ASP A 416 11.63 4.78 13.84
C ASP A 416 11.86 6.29 13.90
N GLY A 417 13.12 6.72 14.02
CA GLY A 417 13.52 8.10 14.17
C GLY A 417 15.00 8.22 14.50
N SER A 418 15.54 9.44 14.33
CA SER A 418 16.92 9.78 14.63
C SER A 418 17.02 10.49 15.99
N SER A 419 18.17 10.40 16.65
CA SER A 419 18.51 11.24 17.81
C SER A 419 19.20 12.55 17.43
N GLN A 420 19.44 12.77 16.13
CA GLN A 420 20.17 13.90 15.57
C GLN A 420 19.47 14.47 14.33
N GLY A 421 19.73 15.74 14.00
CA GLY A 421 19.16 16.39 12.82
C GLY A 421 17.81 17.07 13.07
N SER A 422 17.20 17.60 12.02
CA SER A 422 15.99 18.44 12.10
C SER A 422 14.71 17.68 12.49
N ARG A 423 14.72 16.35 12.37
CA ARG A 423 13.62 15.46 12.76
C ARG A 423 13.95 14.62 14.00
N ALA A 424 14.95 15.04 14.77
CA ALA A 424 15.36 14.32 15.97
C ALA A 424 14.24 14.28 17.01
N ASP A 425 14.08 13.12 17.66
CA ASP A 425 13.20 12.96 18.81
C ASP A 425 14.01 12.57 20.06
N PRO A 426 13.84 13.26 21.20
CA PRO A 426 14.53 12.92 22.44
C PRO A 426 14.34 11.48 22.91
N VAL A 427 13.22 10.82 22.57
CA VAL A 427 13.00 9.40 22.88
C VAL A 427 14.00 8.52 22.13
N CYS A 428 14.38 8.89 20.91
CA CYS A 428 15.40 8.17 20.13
C CYS A 428 16.82 8.31 20.72
N ALA A 429 17.07 9.31 21.57
CA ALA A 429 18.35 9.53 22.24
C ALA A 429 18.51 8.74 23.56
N ARG A 430 17.48 8.01 24.01
CA ARG A 430 17.51 7.26 25.26
C ARG A 430 18.47 6.06 25.21
N GLY A 431 18.96 5.65 26.38
CA GLY A 431 19.99 4.61 26.50
C GLY A 431 19.58 3.23 25.96
N ASP A 432 18.28 2.94 25.95
CA ASP A 432 17.64 1.74 25.42
C ASP A 432 17.16 1.85 23.96
N SER A 433 17.38 3.00 23.29
CA SER A 433 17.25 3.17 21.85
C SER A 433 18.59 2.91 21.15
N LEU A 434 18.59 2.15 20.05
CA LEU A 434 19.79 1.90 19.25
C LEU A 434 20.24 3.20 18.56
N GLN A 435 21.45 3.65 18.89
CA GLN A 435 21.99 4.92 18.42
C GLN A 435 22.59 4.79 17.02
N GLY A 436 22.78 5.92 16.34
CA GLY A 436 23.22 5.96 14.94
C GLY A 436 22.10 5.71 13.94
N ALA A 437 20.84 5.73 14.40
CA ALA A 437 19.68 5.58 13.54
C ALA A 437 19.58 6.75 12.53
N PRO A 438 19.29 6.48 11.25
CA PRO A 438 18.94 7.51 10.28
C PRO A 438 17.52 8.06 10.56
N ASP A 439 17.08 9.00 9.73
CA ASP A 439 15.72 9.54 9.81
C ASP A 439 14.66 8.45 9.63
N ALA A 440 13.49 8.65 10.26
CA ALA A 440 12.37 7.72 10.24
C ALA A 440 12.01 7.25 8.82
N GLY A 441 11.86 5.93 8.65
CA GLY A 441 11.59 5.28 7.37
C GLY A 441 12.82 4.99 6.52
N SER A 442 14.01 5.46 6.92
CA SER A 442 15.26 5.10 6.25
C SER A 442 15.81 3.77 6.76
N TRP A 443 16.51 3.02 5.91
CA TRP A 443 17.07 1.73 6.27
C TRP A 443 18.20 1.84 7.31
N PHE A 444 18.05 1.11 8.42
CA PHE A 444 18.98 1.02 9.53
C PHE A 444 19.58 -0.38 9.62
N HIS A 445 20.73 -0.56 8.97
CA HIS A 445 21.39 -1.87 8.79
C HIS A 445 21.73 -2.58 10.12
N GLU A 446 22.24 -1.84 11.09
CA GLU A 446 22.66 -2.37 12.39
C GLU A 446 21.43 -2.85 13.19
N TYR A 447 20.33 -2.11 13.11
CA TYR A 447 19.06 -2.50 13.72
C TYR A 447 18.48 -3.75 13.05
N PHE A 448 18.47 -3.80 11.71
CA PHE A 448 18.06 -5.01 10.97
C PHE A 448 18.89 -6.24 11.34
N THR A 449 20.20 -6.08 11.48
CA THR A 449 21.11 -7.17 11.88
C THR A 449 20.79 -7.67 13.30
N MET A 450 20.55 -6.75 14.24
CA MET A 450 20.11 -7.08 15.60
C MET A 450 18.76 -7.83 15.59
N LEU A 451 17.79 -7.36 14.79
CA LEU A 451 16.48 -8.00 14.68
C LEU A 451 16.59 -9.46 14.20
N ILE A 452 17.45 -9.74 13.21
CA ILE A 452 17.70 -11.10 12.72
C ILE A 452 18.38 -11.98 13.77
N GLN A 453 19.39 -11.44 14.47
CA GLN A 453 20.11 -12.16 15.52
C GLN A 453 19.17 -12.60 16.63
N ASN A 454 18.24 -11.72 17.00
CA ASN A 454 17.29 -11.94 18.09
C ASN A 454 15.95 -12.53 17.60
N ALA A 455 15.88 -12.99 16.35
CA ALA A 455 14.64 -13.50 15.77
C ALA A 455 14.10 -14.71 16.55
N ASN A 456 12.82 -14.66 16.88
CA ASN A 456 12.12 -15.73 17.55
C ASN A 456 10.68 -15.83 16.99
N PRO A 457 10.36 -16.90 16.23
CA PRO A 457 11.21 -18.05 15.94
C PRO A 457 12.44 -17.71 15.08
N PRO A 458 13.56 -18.45 15.20
CA PRO A 458 14.77 -18.22 14.38
C PRO A 458 14.53 -18.50 12.89
N PHE A 459 15.41 -17.98 12.04
CA PHE A 459 15.38 -18.11 10.57
C PHE A 459 16.22 -19.27 10.03
#